data_AF-A0A2U1VC39-F1
#
_entry.id   AF-A0A2U1VC39-F1
#
_cell.length_a   1.000
_cell.length_b   1.000
_cell.length_c   1.000
_cell.angle_alpha   90.00
_cell.angle_beta   90.00
_cell.angle_gamma   90.00
#
_symmetry.space_group_name_H-M   'P 1'
#
loop_
_entity.id
_entity.type
_entity.pdbx_description
1 polymer ?
#
loop_
_entity_poly.entity_id
_entity_poly.type
_entity_poly.pdbx_seq_one_letter_code
_entity_poly.pdbx_strand_id
1 'polypeptide(L)'
;MMKATGCAFGLLAAAGVMMGAAAGAFAADPASCKAVRFGDVGWTDIAATTALASVTLEGLGYKPTTTISSVPVVYLGLKTKSLDVFLGNWMPTMESFIKPVLDDGSVEVTRVNLEGAKYTLAVPKYAADAGLKSFKDIAKFKDKL
;
A
#
# COMPACT_ATOMS: atom_id res chain seq x y z
N MET A 1 -26.51 51.05 -28.95
CA MET A 1 -26.33 52.40 -28.36
C MET A 1 -24.90 52.48 -27.81
N MET A 2 -24.14 53.44 -28.34
CA MET A 2 -22.82 54.01 -27.94
C MET A 2 -22.63 54.17 -26.42
N LYS A 3 -21.47 54.15 -25.74
CA LYS A 3 -20.04 54.54 -25.95
C LYS A 3 -19.18 53.71 -24.94
N ALA A 4 -17.96 53.20 -25.17
CA ALA A 4 -16.68 53.77 -25.64
C ALA A 4 -15.91 54.65 -24.63
N THR A 5 -14.90 54.06 -23.96
CA THR A 5 -13.60 54.64 -23.55
C THR A 5 -12.67 53.45 -23.22
N GLY A 6 -11.52 53.15 -23.84
CA GLY A 6 -10.63 53.91 -24.69
C GLY A 6 -9.28 54.14 -23.97
N CYS A 7 -8.36 53.17 -24.03
CA CYS A 7 -6.92 53.44 -23.87
C CYS A 7 -6.12 52.35 -24.59
N ALA A 8 -5.61 52.70 -25.78
CA ALA A 8 -4.67 51.90 -26.56
C ALA A 8 -3.41 52.75 -26.74
N PHE A 9 -2.22 52.19 -26.50
CA PHE A 9 -0.91 52.47 -27.10
C PHE A 9 0.13 51.70 -26.26
N GLY A 10 0.98 50.81 -26.77
CA GLY A 10 1.24 50.43 -28.15
C GLY A 10 1.97 49.08 -28.22
N LEU A 11 1.91 48.49 -29.41
CA LEU A 11 2.76 47.39 -29.83
C LEU A 11 4.23 47.87 -29.89
N LEU A 12 5.13 47.16 -29.22
CA LEU A 12 6.48 46.93 -29.71
C LEU A 12 6.73 45.43 -29.67
N ALA A 13 6.81 44.86 -30.87
CA ALA A 13 7.24 43.50 -31.11
C ALA A 13 8.71 43.34 -30.72
N ALA A 14 8.97 42.44 -29.78
CA ALA A 14 10.25 41.76 -29.66
C ALA A 14 9.98 40.26 -29.69
N ALA A 15 10.15 39.68 -30.88
CA ALA A 15 10.21 38.25 -31.08
C ALA A 15 11.48 37.71 -30.38
N GLY A 16 11.35 37.38 -29.10
CA GLY A 16 12.29 36.55 -28.38
C GLY A 16 11.68 35.17 -28.23
N VAL A 17 12.11 34.23 -29.07
CA VAL A 17 11.83 32.80 -28.91
C VAL A 17 12.46 32.35 -27.60
N MET A 18 11.74 32.48 -26.48
CA MET A 18 12.01 31.63 -25.33
C MET A 18 11.47 30.25 -25.69
N MET A 19 12.32 29.48 -26.36
CA MET A 19 12.31 28.03 -26.32
C MET A 19 12.65 27.63 -24.86
N GLY A 20 11.75 27.94 -23.94
CA GLY A 20 11.81 27.49 -22.57
C GLY A 20 11.66 25.98 -22.63
N ALA A 21 12.76 25.28 -22.43
CA ALA A 21 12.80 23.84 -22.36
C ALA A 21 11.62 23.35 -21.51
N ALA A 22 10.67 22.67 -22.13
CA ALA A 22 9.72 21.80 -21.46
C ALA A 22 10.45 20.55 -20.91
N ALA A 23 11.62 20.75 -20.29
CA ALA A 23 12.15 19.81 -19.33
C ALA A 23 11.14 19.85 -18.18
N GLY A 24 10.25 18.86 -18.14
CA GLY A 24 9.31 18.70 -17.05
C GLY A 24 10.08 18.82 -15.75
N ALA A 25 9.89 19.94 -15.05
CA ALA A 25 10.35 20.07 -13.69
C ALA A 25 9.54 19.04 -12.92
N PHE A 26 10.13 17.86 -12.70
CA PHE A 26 9.67 16.96 -11.66
C PHE A 26 9.88 17.73 -10.37
N ALA A 27 8.85 18.47 -9.94
CA ALA A 27 8.81 19.06 -8.63
C ALA A 27 9.12 17.92 -7.65
N ALA A 28 10.17 18.10 -6.86
CA ALA A 28 10.52 17.12 -5.84
C ALA A 28 9.29 16.90 -4.94
N ASP A 29 9.04 15.65 -4.56
CA ASP A 29 7.91 15.36 -3.69
C ASP A 29 7.96 16.19 -2.40
N PRO A 30 6.79 16.54 -1.84
CA PRO A 30 6.74 17.19 -0.54
C PRO A 30 7.55 16.43 0.50
N ALA A 31 8.20 17.15 1.43
CA ALA A 31 9.02 16.53 2.46
C ALA A 31 8.26 15.48 3.30
N SER A 32 6.94 15.64 3.45
CA SER A 32 6.04 14.68 4.10
C SER A 32 6.01 13.31 3.40
N CYS A 33 6.20 13.27 2.08
CA CYS A 33 6.18 12.04 1.30
C CYS A 33 7.49 11.27 1.40
N LYS A 34 8.57 11.89 1.90
CA LYS A 34 9.87 11.23 1.99
C LYS A 34 9.89 10.09 3.00
N ALA A 35 9.12 10.19 4.08
CA ALA A 35 9.03 9.14 5.08
C ALA A 35 7.86 8.22 4.75
N VAL A 36 8.14 7.03 4.21
CA VAL A 36 7.11 6.02 3.92
C VAL A 36 7.05 5.05 5.10
N ARG A 37 5.96 5.09 5.88
CA ARG A 37 5.81 4.28 7.10
C ARG A 37 5.05 3.00 6.80
N PHE A 38 5.76 1.87 6.79
CA PHE A 38 5.18 0.55 6.58
C PHE A 38 4.67 -0.06 7.88
N GLY A 39 3.51 -0.71 7.80
CA GLY A 39 3.10 -1.74 8.75
C GLY A 39 3.62 -3.11 8.33
N ASP A 40 4.11 -3.88 9.29
CA ASP A 40 4.51 -5.28 9.10
C ASP A 40 3.90 -6.12 10.24
N VAL A 41 3.50 -7.35 9.95
CA VAL A 41 2.90 -8.28 10.93
C VAL A 41 3.86 -9.37 11.42
N GLY A 42 5.12 -9.32 10.99
CA GLY A 42 6.21 -10.19 11.45
C GLY A 42 6.26 -11.55 10.76
N TRP A 43 5.46 -11.79 9.73
CA TRP A 43 5.57 -13.01 8.91
C TRP A 43 6.71 -12.88 7.91
N THR A 44 7.37 -13.99 7.59
CA THR A 44 8.55 -13.99 6.71
C THR A 44 8.26 -13.43 5.32
N ASP A 45 7.08 -13.72 4.75
CA ASP A 45 6.64 -13.20 3.46
C ASP A 45 6.43 -11.67 3.49
N ILE A 46 5.83 -11.15 4.56
CA ILE A 46 5.59 -9.72 4.72
C ILE A 46 6.88 -8.96 4.98
N ALA A 47 7.76 -9.52 5.82
CA ALA A 47 9.09 -8.95 6.05
C ALA A 47 9.90 -8.87 4.74
N ALA A 48 9.87 -9.93 3.92
CA ALA A 48 10.58 -9.94 2.64
C ALA A 48 10.02 -8.93 1.63
N THR A 49 8.70 -8.87 1.46
CA THR A 49 8.06 -7.93 0.52
C THR A 49 8.22 -6.47 0.96
N THR A 50 8.11 -6.21 2.26
CA THR A 50 8.34 -4.87 2.84
C THR A 50 9.79 -4.46 2.71
N ALA A 51 10.76 -5.35 3.00
CA ALA A 51 12.18 -5.05 2.83
C ALA A 51 12.53 -4.74 1.37
N LEU A 52 11.99 -5.50 0.41
CA LEU A 52 12.18 -5.24 -1.02
C LEU A 52 11.65 -3.86 -1.43
N ALA A 53 10.45 -3.51 -0.97
CA ALA A 53 9.88 -2.19 -1.22
C ALA A 53 10.71 -1.08 -0.57
N SER A 54 11.18 -1.28 0.66
CA SER A 54 12.02 -0.33 1.39
C SER A 54 13.34 -0.06 0.65
N VAL A 55 14.08 -1.10 0.26
CA VAL A 55 15.35 -0.94 -0.48
C VAL A 55 15.12 -0.21 -1.81
N THR A 56 14.01 -0.50 -2.49
CA THR A 56 13.64 0.20 -3.74
C THR A 56 13.39 1.69 -3.48
N LEU A 57 12.62 2.02 -2.43
CA LEU A 57 12.30 3.39 -2.03
C LEU A 57 13.55 4.16 -1.56
N GLU A 58 14.45 3.52 -0.82
CA GLU A 58 15.74 4.09 -0.42
C GLU A 58 16.57 4.46 -1.65
N GLY A 59 16.64 3.58 -2.65
CA GLY A 59 17.32 3.86 -3.93
C GLY A 59 16.72 5.05 -4.70
N LEU A 60 15.43 5.34 -4.48
CA LEU A 60 14.72 6.50 -5.04
C LEU A 60 14.85 7.77 -4.17
N GLY A 61 15.56 7.71 -3.05
CA GLY A 61 15.79 8.86 -2.16
C GLY A 61 14.71 9.11 -1.10
N TYR A 62 13.82 8.14 -0.88
CA TYR A 62 12.90 8.12 0.26
C TYR A 62 13.58 7.52 1.50
N LYS A 63 12.89 7.58 2.63
CA LYS A 63 13.33 7.12 3.95
C LYS A 63 12.25 6.24 4.57
N PRO A 64 12.10 5.00 4.07
CA PRO A 64 11.08 4.09 4.59
C PRO A 64 11.38 3.70 6.04
N THR A 65 10.33 3.47 6.82
CA THR A 65 10.43 2.88 8.16
C THR A 65 9.42 1.74 8.28
N THR A 66 9.71 0.76 9.13
CA THR A 66 8.81 -0.39 9.33
C THR A 66 8.44 -0.49 10.79
N THR A 67 7.13 -0.59 11.07
CA THR A 67 6.59 -0.84 12.41
C THR A 67 5.96 -2.24 12.44
N ILE A 68 6.49 -3.11 13.30
CA ILE A 68 5.94 -4.46 13.49
C ILE A 68 4.78 -4.39 14.49
N SER A 69 3.61 -4.92 14.12
CA SER A 69 2.45 -5.00 14.99
C SER A 69 1.47 -6.11 14.58
N SER A 70 0.33 -6.24 15.27
CA SER A 70 -0.73 -7.17 14.87
C SER A 70 -1.60 -6.59 13.74
N VAL A 71 -2.29 -7.46 12.99
CA VAL A 71 -3.19 -7.05 11.88
C VAL A 71 -4.19 -5.95 12.29
N PRO A 72 -4.91 -6.03 13.42
CA PRO A 72 -5.84 -4.97 13.82
C PRO A 72 -5.14 -3.62 14.07
N VAL A 73 -3.93 -3.66 14.64
CA VAL A 73 -3.16 -2.45 14.96
C VAL A 73 -2.57 -1.81 13.71
N VAL A 74 -2.17 -2.61 12.71
CA VAL A 74 -1.74 -2.09 11.41
C VAL A 74 -2.90 -1.34 10.73
N TYR A 75 -4.10 -1.91 10.66
CA TYR A 75 -5.26 -1.21 10.08
C TYR A 75 -5.66 0.04 10.87
N LEU A 76 -5.59 0.00 12.20
CA LEU A 76 -5.76 1.19 13.03
C LEU A 76 -4.72 2.27 12.69
N GLY A 77 -3.47 1.86 12.47
CA GLY A 77 -2.38 2.75 12.11
C GLY A 77 -2.60 3.43 10.76
N LEU A 78 -3.09 2.69 9.75
CA LEU A 78 -3.47 3.24 8.46
C LEU A 78 -4.62 4.24 8.60
N LYS A 79 -5.70 3.85 9.30
CA LYS A 79 -6.86 4.73 9.56
C LYS A 79 -6.49 6.03 10.27
N THR A 80 -5.59 5.95 11.25
CA THR A 80 -5.13 7.11 12.02
C THR A 80 -3.98 7.87 11.36
N LYS A 81 -3.53 7.42 10.18
CA LYS A 81 -2.40 7.99 9.44
C LYS A 81 -1.10 7.97 10.24
N SER A 82 -0.93 7.03 11.17
CA SER A 82 0.35 6.75 11.81
C SER A 82 1.21 5.79 10.97
N LEU A 83 0.58 5.04 10.06
CA LEU A 83 1.20 4.26 8.98
C LEU A 83 0.68 4.73 7.62
N ASP A 84 1.46 4.50 6.57
CA ASP A 84 1.13 4.88 5.19
C ASP A 84 0.82 3.67 4.31
N VAL A 85 1.56 2.57 4.46
CA VAL A 85 1.48 1.42 3.56
C VAL A 85 1.46 0.11 4.33
N PHE A 86 0.64 -0.83 3.89
CA PHE A 86 0.67 -2.22 4.33
C PHE A 86 0.64 -3.13 3.11
N LEU A 87 1.65 -4.01 2.97
CA LEU A 87 1.77 -4.92 1.83
C LEU A 87 1.18 -6.32 2.10
N GLY A 88 0.67 -6.55 3.31
CA GLY A 88 0.23 -7.87 3.79
C GLY A 88 -1.28 -8.04 3.91
N ASN A 89 -2.08 -7.36 3.09
CA ASN A 89 -3.52 -7.56 3.07
C ASN A 89 -3.89 -8.91 2.40
N TRP A 90 -4.10 -9.95 3.20
CA TRP A 90 -4.45 -11.30 2.74
C TRP A 90 -5.97 -11.49 2.59
N MET A 91 -6.46 -11.45 1.36
CA MET A 91 -7.87 -11.71 1.03
C MET A 91 -8.11 -13.17 0.63
N PRO A 92 -9.26 -13.77 1.00
CA PRO A 92 -10.41 -13.15 1.69
C PRO A 92 -10.32 -13.16 3.23
N THR A 93 -9.27 -13.74 3.83
CA THR A 93 -9.21 -13.98 5.27
C THR A 93 -9.14 -12.72 6.15
N MET A 94 -8.78 -11.57 5.58
CA MET A 94 -8.72 -10.29 6.28
C MET A 94 -9.91 -9.36 6.01
N GLU A 95 -10.96 -9.83 5.33
CA GLU A 95 -12.17 -9.04 4.98
C GLU A 95 -12.72 -8.26 6.18
N SER A 96 -12.83 -8.89 7.35
CA SER A 96 -13.36 -8.25 8.57
C SER A 96 -12.52 -7.09 9.10
N PHE A 97 -11.23 -7.03 8.75
CA PHE A 97 -10.35 -5.94 9.16
C PHE A 97 -10.32 -4.80 8.14
N ILE A 98 -10.30 -5.14 6.85
CA ILE A 98 -10.18 -4.13 5.79
C ILE A 98 -11.52 -3.44 5.47
N LYS A 99 -12.64 -4.17 5.53
CA LYS A 99 -13.94 -3.63 5.13
C LYS A 99 -14.31 -2.31 5.84
N PRO A 100 -14.18 -2.17 7.17
CA PRO A 100 -14.54 -0.93 7.86
C PRO A 100 -13.73 0.29 7.40
N VAL A 101 -12.45 0.11 7.07
CA VAL A 101 -11.55 1.20 6.66
C VAL A 101 -11.65 1.55 5.17
N LEU A 102 -12.18 0.63 4.35
CA LEU A 102 -12.59 0.93 2.98
C LEU A 102 -13.93 1.67 2.96
N ASP A 103 -14.91 1.20 3.74
CA ASP A 103 -16.25 1.79 3.78
C ASP A 103 -16.21 3.26 4.28
N ASP A 104 -15.32 3.58 5.22
CA ASP A 104 -15.13 4.94 5.71
C ASP A 104 -14.12 5.79 4.90
N GLY A 105 -13.50 5.18 3.88
CA GLY A 105 -12.56 5.83 2.97
C GLY A 105 -11.21 6.22 3.60
N SER A 106 -10.90 5.72 4.79
CA SER A 106 -9.62 6.02 5.46
C SER A 106 -8.44 5.25 4.88
N VAL A 107 -8.69 4.14 4.19
CA VAL A 107 -7.69 3.30 3.53
C VAL A 107 -8.14 2.99 2.10
N GLU A 108 -7.18 2.83 1.20
CA GLU A 108 -7.42 2.40 -0.17
C GLU A 108 -6.60 1.14 -0.49
N VAL A 109 -7.10 0.32 -1.42
CA VAL A 109 -6.33 -0.79 -2.01
C VAL A 109 -5.78 -0.31 -3.34
N THR A 110 -4.47 -0.21 -3.44
CA THR A 110 -3.79 0.30 -4.64
C THR A 110 -3.72 -0.75 -5.76
N ARG A 111 -3.40 -2.01 -5.42
CA ARG A 111 -3.34 -3.13 -6.36
C ARG A 111 -3.25 -4.48 -5.65
N VAL A 112 -3.41 -5.56 -6.42
CA VAL A 112 -2.99 -6.92 -6.03
C VAL A 112 -1.48 -7.06 -6.25
N ASN A 113 -0.74 -7.52 -5.24
CA ASN A 113 0.72 -7.72 -5.32
C ASN A 113 1.12 -9.21 -5.45
N LEU A 114 0.24 -10.14 -5.11
CA LEU A 114 0.46 -11.58 -5.19
C LEU A 114 -0.86 -12.31 -5.45
N GLU A 115 -0.85 -13.23 -6.42
CA GLU A 115 -1.96 -14.13 -6.75
C GLU A 115 -1.54 -15.59 -6.57
N GLY A 116 -2.52 -16.50 -6.45
CA GLY A 116 -2.28 -17.94 -6.34
C GLY A 116 -1.77 -18.42 -4.96
N ALA A 117 -1.65 -17.51 -4.00
CA ALA A 117 -1.33 -17.82 -2.62
C ALA A 117 -2.44 -18.66 -1.95
N LYS A 118 -2.07 -19.46 -0.94
CA LYS A 118 -3.00 -20.32 -0.20
C LYS A 118 -2.79 -20.15 1.30
N TYR A 119 -3.90 -20.03 2.02
CA TYR A 119 -3.91 -19.96 3.47
C TYR A 119 -5.05 -20.81 4.00
N THR A 120 -4.70 -21.88 4.72
CA THR A 120 -5.65 -22.86 5.31
C THR A 120 -4.90 -23.72 6.33
N LEU A 121 -5.64 -24.53 7.07
CA LEU A 121 -5.05 -25.58 7.90
C LEU A 121 -4.28 -26.58 7.04
N ALA A 122 -3.10 -26.97 7.52
CA ALA A 122 -2.28 -28.03 6.97
C ALA A 122 -1.93 -29.03 8.06
N VAL A 123 -1.56 -30.24 7.66
CA VAL A 123 -1.15 -31.30 8.58
C VAL A 123 0.14 -31.95 8.08
N PRO A 124 0.98 -32.46 9.01
CA PRO A 124 2.15 -33.24 8.62
C PRO A 124 1.71 -34.56 7.98
N LYS A 125 2.63 -35.16 7.19
CA LYS A 125 2.36 -36.39 6.43
C LYS A 125 1.79 -37.53 7.27
N TYR A 126 2.31 -37.76 8.48
CA TYR A 126 1.84 -38.85 9.34
C TYR A 126 0.36 -38.71 9.74
N ALA A 127 -0.13 -37.49 9.93
CA ALA A 127 -1.53 -37.24 10.28
C ALA A 127 -2.44 -37.45 9.06
N ALA A 128 -2.00 -37.01 7.88
CA ALA A 128 -2.69 -37.26 6.62
C ALA A 128 -2.78 -38.76 6.29
N ASP A 129 -1.68 -39.50 6.47
CA ASP A 129 -1.63 -40.95 6.27
C ASP A 129 -2.54 -41.70 7.27
N ALA A 130 -2.67 -41.18 8.49
CA ALA A 130 -3.60 -41.70 9.50
C ALA A 130 -5.08 -41.37 9.21
N GLY A 131 -5.37 -40.54 8.21
CA GLY A 131 -6.73 -40.22 7.76
C GLY A 131 -7.21 -38.79 8.03
N LEU A 132 -6.39 -37.90 8.61
CA LEU A 132 -6.74 -36.49 8.79
C LEU A 132 -6.55 -35.73 7.46
N LYS A 133 -7.55 -35.78 6.58
CA LYS A 133 -7.45 -35.25 5.20
C LYS A 133 -8.42 -34.10 4.89
N SER A 134 -9.41 -33.87 5.76
CA SER A 134 -10.39 -32.80 5.60
C SER A 134 -10.71 -32.13 6.94
N PHE A 135 -11.32 -30.96 6.89
CA PHE A 135 -11.82 -30.28 8.10
C PHE A 135 -12.79 -31.17 8.92
N LYS A 136 -13.57 -32.03 8.25
CA LYS A 136 -14.50 -32.96 8.89
C LYS A 136 -13.80 -34.04 9.71
N ASP A 137 -12.54 -34.33 9.38
CA ASP A 137 -11.77 -35.36 10.08
C ASP A 137 -11.17 -34.82 11.38
N ILE A 138 -10.99 -33.50 11.53
CA ILE A 138 -10.34 -32.88 12.71
C ILE A 138 -10.97 -33.37 14.03
N ALA A 139 -12.30 -33.39 14.11
CA ALA A 139 -13.00 -33.82 15.31
C ALA A 139 -12.70 -35.28 15.71
N LYS A 140 -12.40 -36.16 14.74
CA LYS A 140 -12.03 -37.57 15.01
C LYS A 140 -10.63 -37.71 15.59
N PHE A 141 -9.80 -36.69 15.46
CA PHE A 141 -8.42 -36.65 15.96
C PHE A 141 -8.28 -35.82 17.24
N LYS A 142 -9.39 -35.45 17.90
CA LYS A 142 -9.41 -34.57 19.08
C LYS A 142 -8.39 -34.97 20.16
N ASP A 143 -8.24 -36.26 20.47
CA ASP A 143 -7.35 -36.71 21.54
C ASP A 143 -5.87 -36.83 21.10
N LYS A 144 -5.58 -36.59 19.81
CA LYS A 144 -4.27 -36.74 19.17
C LYS A 144 -3.67 -35.42 18.67
N LEU A 145 -4.43 -34.32 18.77
CA LEU A 145 -4.06 -32.94 18.40
C LEU A 145 -3.99 -32.08 19.66
#